data_AF-A0A8H3D734-F1
#
_entry.id   AF-A0A8H3D734-F1
#
_cell.length_a   1.000
_cell.length_b   1.000
_cell.length_c   1.000
_cell.angle_alpha   90.00
_cell.angle_beta   90.00
_cell.angle_gamma   90.00
#
_symmetry.space_group_name_H-M   'P 1'
#
loop_
_entity.id
_entity.type
_entity.pdbx_description
1 polymer ?
#
loop_
_entity_poly.entity_id
_entity_poly.type
_entity_poly.pdbx_seq_one_letter_code
_entity_poly.pdbx_strand_id
1 'polypeptide(L)'
;MSLSSFLPQAVGLLPKWQLVVSSLAVFNTVQNFLTLSLTKRIYSKEPQNVTPLQSRTFAIWTLTSAILRFYCAYHVNEKVVYDLTMWTYVLAFGHFTSEFLVFRTAGLGPGLLSPMIVSTTSFMWMWSQYDFYVSR
;
A
#
# COMPACT_ATOMS: atom_id res chain seq x y z
N MET A 1 15.70 -20.80 16.94
CA MET A 1 15.04 -20.44 15.66
C MET A 1 15.83 -19.29 15.04
N SER A 2 16.23 -19.40 13.77
CA SER A 2 16.90 -18.29 13.05
C SER A 2 15.85 -17.26 12.60
N LEU A 3 16.15 -15.96 12.66
CA LEU A 3 15.26 -14.89 12.18
C LEU A 3 14.84 -15.09 10.71
N SER A 4 15.68 -15.76 9.92
CA SER A 4 15.42 -16.05 8.52
C SER A 4 14.18 -16.92 8.30
N SER A 5 13.75 -17.73 9.28
CA SER A 5 12.56 -18.59 9.14
C SER A 5 11.26 -17.81 9.18
N PHE A 6 11.26 -16.57 9.67
CA PHE A 6 10.08 -15.71 9.71
C PHE A 6 9.89 -14.90 8.42
N LEU A 7 10.90 -14.84 7.54
CA LEU A 7 10.81 -14.13 6.28
C LEU A 7 10.10 -14.98 5.21
N PRO A 8 9.53 -14.36 4.16
CA PRO A 8 9.04 -15.06 2.98
C PRO A 8 10.10 -15.97 2.37
N GLN A 9 9.76 -17.25 2.21
CA GLN A 9 10.64 -18.28 1.66
C GLN A 9 10.49 -18.45 0.14
N ALA A 10 9.43 -17.89 -0.45
CA ALA A 10 9.21 -17.94 -1.88
C ALA A 10 10.38 -17.28 -2.64
N VAL A 11 10.68 -17.82 -3.83
CA VAL A 11 11.79 -17.37 -4.67
C VAL A 11 11.60 -15.91 -5.08
N GLY A 12 12.71 -15.17 -5.18
CA GLY A 12 12.71 -13.77 -5.62
C GLY A 12 12.56 -12.76 -4.48
N LEU A 13 12.46 -11.48 -4.87
CA LEU A 13 12.44 -10.35 -3.95
C LEU A 13 11.04 -9.77 -3.76
N LEU A 14 10.11 -10.02 -4.68
CA LEU A 14 8.75 -9.52 -4.60
C LEU A 14 8.04 -9.90 -3.29
N PRO A 15 8.14 -11.14 -2.76
CA PRO A 15 7.49 -11.50 -1.49
C PRO A 15 8.06 -10.72 -0.31
N LYS A 16 9.37 -10.48 -0.30
CA LYS A 16 10.05 -9.68 0.72
C LYS A 16 9.65 -8.20 0.63
N TRP A 17 9.50 -7.68 -0.59
CA TRP A 17 8.97 -6.35 -0.84
C TRP A 17 7.54 -6.20 -0.31
N GLN A 18 6.67 -7.18 -0.54
CA GLN A 18 5.30 -7.20 -0.02
C GLN A 18 5.27 -7.10 1.52
N LEU A 19 6.18 -7.80 2.21
CA LEU A 19 6.31 -7.70 3.66
C LEU A 19 6.76 -6.30 4.14
N VAL A 20 7.66 -5.65 3.39
CA VAL A 20 8.11 -4.28 3.71
C VAL A 20 6.95 -3.30 3.60
N VAL A 21 6.24 -3.31 2.47
CA VAL A 21 5.14 -2.37 2.22
C VAL A 21 3.90 -2.66 3.08
N SER A 22 3.66 -3.92 3.47
CA SER A 22 2.63 -4.23 4.48
C SER A 22 2.99 -3.66 5.84
N SER A 23 4.26 -3.79 6.26
CA SER A 23 4.74 -3.25 7.53
C SER A 23 4.65 -1.72 7.58
N LEU A 24 5.03 -1.04 6.50
CA LEU A 24 4.89 0.42 6.37
C LEU A 24 3.41 0.85 6.41
N ALA A 25 2.51 0.07 5.81
CA ALA A 25 1.08 0.34 5.84
C ALA A 25 0.48 0.12 7.24
N VAL A 26 0.94 -0.86 8.01
CA VAL A 26 0.57 -1.04 9.43
C VAL A 26 1.05 0.15 10.26
N PHE A 27 2.29 0.60 10.05
CA PHE A 27 2.80 1.81 10.71
C PHE A 27 1.93 3.03 10.39
N ASN A 28 1.60 3.24 9.11
CA ASN A 28 0.71 4.33 8.69
C ASN A 28 -0.69 4.20 9.30
N THR A 29 -1.23 2.98 9.41
CA THR A 29 -2.52 2.71 10.07
C THR A 29 -2.50 3.19 11.52
N VAL A 30 -1.49 2.78 12.30
CA VAL A 30 -1.33 3.20 13.70
C VAL A 30 -1.23 4.72 13.79
N GLN A 31 -0.44 5.35 12.92
CA GLN A 31 -0.33 6.80 12.89
C GLN A 31 -1.66 7.50 12.62
N ASN A 32 -2.47 7.03 11.66
CA ASN A 32 -3.79 7.62 11.37
C ASN A 32 -4.78 7.53 12.54
N PHE A 33 -4.63 6.54 13.44
CA PHE A 33 -5.43 6.45 14.66
C PHE A 33 -4.97 7.44 15.74
N LEU A 34 -3.68 7.78 15.77
CA LEU A 34 -3.06 8.59 16.82
C LEU A 34 -2.92 10.08 16.44
N THR A 35 -2.77 10.39 15.15
CA THR A 35 -2.47 11.74 14.68
C THR A 35 -2.93 11.98 13.25
N LEU A 36 -3.18 13.25 12.91
CA LEU A 36 -3.56 13.69 11.56
C LEU A 36 -2.37 14.19 10.74
N SER A 37 -1.20 14.31 11.36
CA SER A 37 -0.08 15.08 10.79
C SER A 37 0.40 14.57 9.44
N LEU A 38 0.51 13.26 9.24
CA LEU A 38 0.94 12.70 7.96
C LEU A 38 -0.16 12.70 6.91
N THR A 39 -1.39 12.42 7.30
CA THR A 39 -2.56 12.43 6.42
C THR A 39 -2.79 13.82 5.85
N LYS A 40 -2.60 14.87 6.67
CA LYS A 40 -2.59 16.28 6.22
C LYS A 40 -1.48 16.62 5.24
N ARG A 41 -0.35 15.90 5.24
CA ARG A 41 0.71 16.08 4.22
C ARG A 41 0.34 15.49 2.87
N ILE A 42 -0.55 14.48 2.85
CA ILE A 42 -1.11 13.93 1.61
C ILE A 42 -2.10 14.94 1.04
N TYR A 43 -3.12 15.29 1.83
CA TYR A 43 -4.19 16.22 1.46
C TYR A 43 -3.79 17.68 1.77
N SER A 44 -2.58 18.07 1.35
CA SER A 44 -1.96 19.33 1.76
C SER A 44 -2.61 20.59 1.18
N LYS A 45 -3.47 20.46 0.16
CA LYS A 45 -4.21 21.60 -0.40
C LYS A 45 -5.50 21.89 0.38
N GLU A 46 -6.04 20.89 1.07
CA GLU A 46 -7.22 21.04 1.92
C GLU A 46 -7.05 20.34 3.29
N PRO A 47 -6.03 20.71 4.08
CA PRO A 47 -5.71 20.04 5.34
C PRO A 47 -6.82 20.18 6.41
N GLN A 48 -7.73 21.14 6.24
CA GLN A 48 -8.92 21.32 7.08
C GLN A 48 -9.94 20.19 6.94
N ASN A 49 -9.98 19.51 5.78
CA ASN A 49 -10.91 18.42 5.50
C ASN A 49 -10.43 17.07 6.06
N VAL A 50 -9.16 17.00 6.50
CA VAL A 50 -8.60 15.83 7.20
C VAL A 50 -9.06 15.84 8.66
N THR A 51 -10.21 15.23 8.91
CA THR A 51 -10.81 15.09 10.25
C THR A 51 -10.36 13.80 10.94
N PRO A 52 -10.48 13.69 12.28
CA PRO A 52 -10.24 12.43 12.99
C PRO A 52 -11.06 11.25 12.49
N LEU A 53 -12.32 11.48 12.08
CA LEU A 53 -13.17 10.42 11.53
C LEU A 53 -12.62 9.93 10.18
N GLN A 54 -12.35 10.85 9.26
CA GLN A 54 -11.80 10.52 7.94
C GLN A 54 -10.43 9.80 8.08
N SER A 55 -9.57 10.25 8.98
CA SER A 55 -8.27 9.63 9.25
C SER A 55 -8.41 8.18 9.72
N ARG A 56 -9.33 7.89 10.65
CA ARG A 56 -9.58 6.50 11.10
C ARG A 56 -10.18 5.62 10.00
N THR A 57 -11.05 6.16 9.15
CA THR A 57 -11.56 5.43 7.99
C THR A 57 -10.44 5.12 6.99
N PHE A 58 -9.57 6.09 6.72
CA PHE A 58 -8.38 5.90 5.88
C PHE A 58 -7.41 4.88 6.50
N ALA A 59 -7.31 4.84 7.83
CA ALA A 59 -6.52 3.84 8.55
C ALA A 59 -7.01 2.41 8.27
N ILE A 60 -8.31 2.15 8.39
CA ILE A 60 -8.87 0.81 8.13
C ILE A 60 -8.71 0.42 6.66
N TRP A 61 -8.94 1.34 5.73
CA TRP A 61 -8.66 1.10 4.31
C TRP A 61 -7.20 0.72 4.05
N THR A 62 -6.26 1.41 4.71
CA THR A 62 -4.82 1.13 4.64
C THR A 62 -4.49 -0.23 5.25
N LEU A 63 -5.12 -0.58 6.38
CA LEU A 63 -4.94 -1.86 7.05
C LEU A 63 -5.45 -3.02 6.20
N THR A 64 -6.60 -2.88 5.53
CA THR A 64 -7.10 -3.89 4.58
C THR A 64 -6.07 -4.16 3.49
N SER A 65 -5.48 -3.11 2.92
CA SER A 65 -4.40 -3.26 1.93
C SER A 65 -3.15 -3.92 2.53
N ALA A 66 -2.80 -3.58 3.79
CA ALA A 66 -1.66 -4.16 4.49
C ALA A 66 -1.84 -5.67 4.71
N ILE A 67 -3.05 -6.11 5.08
CA ILE A 67 -3.37 -7.53 5.28
C ILE A 67 -3.19 -8.29 3.96
N LEU A 68 -3.75 -7.81 2.85
CA LEU A 68 -3.62 -8.47 1.55
C LEU A 68 -2.15 -8.59 1.12
N ARG A 69 -1.37 -7.52 1.26
CA ARG A 69 0.07 -7.52 0.97
C ARG A 69 0.85 -8.47 1.88
N PHE A 70 0.52 -8.52 3.16
CA PHE A 70 1.13 -9.46 4.11
C PHE A 70 0.85 -10.91 3.69
N TYR A 71 -0.41 -11.25 3.37
CA TYR A 71 -0.73 -12.59 2.87
C TYR A 71 -0.01 -12.89 1.56
N CYS A 72 0.06 -11.93 0.62
CA CYS A 72 0.83 -12.10 -0.61
C CYS A 72 2.33 -12.33 -0.37
N ALA A 73 2.89 -11.77 0.70
CA ALA A 73 4.28 -12.01 1.06
C ALA A 73 4.55 -13.51 1.36
N TYR A 74 3.58 -14.23 1.92
CA TYR A 74 3.74 -15.65 2.25
C TYR A 74 3.05 -16.61 1.26
N HIS A 75 2.15 -16.08 0.43
CA HIS A 75 1.33 -16.84 -0.52
C HIS A 75 1.41 -16.24 -1.94
N VAL A 76 2.59 -15.77 -2.35
CA VAL A 76 2.79 -15.09 -3.64
C VAL A 76 2.40 -15.96 -4.85
N ASN A 77 2.47 -17.28 -4.72
CA ASN A 77 2.12 -18.22 -5.80
C ASN A 77 0.62 -18.48 -5.92
N GLU A 78 -0.18 -18.04 -4.94
CA GLU A 78 -1.62 -18.21 -4.96
C GLU A 78 -2.26 -17.11 -5.82
N LYS A 79 -2.78 -17.48 -7.00
CA LYS A 79 -3.36 -16.55 -7.98
C LYS A 79 -4.32 -15.53 -7.36
N VAL A 80 -5.23 -16.00 -6.52
CA VAL A 80 -6.26 -15.14 -5.91
C VAL A 80 -5.63 -14.10 -4.99
N VAL A 81 -4.64 -14.49 -4.18
CA VAL A 81 -3.94 -13.57 -3.26
C VAL A 81 -3.12 -12.55 -4.05
N TYR A 82 -2.44 -13.00 -5.10
CA TYR A 82 -1.65 -12.15 -5.99
C TYR A 82 -2.53 -11.10 -6.69
N ASP A 83 -3.62 -11.53 -7.31
CA ASP A 83 -4.57 -10.67 -8.02
C ASP A 83 -5.19 -9.63 -7.08
N LEU A 84 -5.68 -10.06 -5.91
CA LEU A 84 -6.25 -9.13 -4.92
C LEU A 84 -5.23 -8.10 -4.46
N THR A 85 -3.98 -8.52 -4.27
CA THR A 85 -2.88 -7.62 -3.86
C THR A 85 -2.56 -6.61 -4.94
N MET A 86 -2.50 -7.02 -6.21
CA MET A 86 -2.36 -6.10 -7.35
C MET A 86 -3.48 -5.07 -7.37
N TRP A 87 -4.73 -5.48 -7.16
CA TRP A 87 -5.86 -4.55 -7.09
C TRP A 87 -5.75 -3.52 -5.97
N THR A 88 -5.13 -3.86 -4.82
CA THR A 88 -4.87 -2.85 -3.77
C THR A 88 -3.96 -1.71 -4.26
N TYR A 89 -3.01 -2.01 -5.15
CA TYR A 89 -2.13 -1.00 -5.73
C TYR A 89 -2.84 -0.17 -6.79
N VAL A 90 -3.69 -0.79 -7.62
CA VAL A 90 -4.54 -0.08 -8.58
C VAL A 90 -5.47 0.90 -7.86
N LEU A 91 -6.14 0.46 -6.79
CA LEU A 91 -7.02 1.31 -5.98
C LEU A 91 -6.25 2.47 -5.34
N ALA A 92 -5.07 2.21 -4.77
CA ALA A 92 -4.23 3.25 -4.20
C ALA A 92 -3.79 4.28 -5.25
N PHE A 93 -3.28 3.83 -6.40
CA PHE A 93 -2.87 4.70 -7.48
C PHE A 93 -4.03 5.53 -8.02
N GLY A 94 -5.19 4.90 -8.27
CA GLY A 94 -6.40 5.57 -8.74
C GLY A 94 -6.90 6.62 -7.74
N HIS A 95 -6.97 6.27 -6.46
CA HIS A 95 -7.36 7.21 -5.39
C HIS A 95 -6.45 8.44 -5.38
N PHE A 96 -5.14 8.26 -5.19
CA PHE A 96 -4.22 9.39 -5.08
C PHE A 96 -4.11 10.22 -6.37
N THR A 97 -4.23 9.59 -7.53
CA THR A 97 -4.28 10.29 -8.82
C THR A 97 -5.55 11.14 -8.93
N SER A 98 -6.70 10.63 -8.49
CA SER A 98 -7.95 11.37 -8.49
C SER A 98 -7.93 12.55 -7.51
N GLU A 99 -7.37 12.38 -6.31
CA GLU A 99 -7.19 13.44 -5.31
C GLU A 99 -6.24 14.54 -5.81
N PHE A 100 -5.26 14.19 -6.66
CA PHE A 100 -4.35 15.15 -7.25
C PHE A 100 -4.95 15.91 -8.45
N LEU A 101 -5.53 15.20 -9.42
CA LEU A 101 -5.95 15.76 -10.71
C LEU A 101 -7.39 16.27 -10.71
N VAL A 102 -8.31 15.55 -10.06
CA VAL A 102 -9.76 15.78 -10.13
C VAL A 102 -10.23 16.58 -8.92
N PHE A 103 -10.08 16.02 -7.72
CA PHE A 103 -10.56 16.66 -6.48
C PHE A 103 -9.63 17.76 -5.98
N ARG A 104 -8.36 17.76 -6.42
CA ARG A 104 -7.35 18.79 -6.11
C ARG A 104 -7.12 19.04 -4.61
N THR A 105 -7.39 18.03 -3.78
CA THR A 105 -7.16 18.01 -2.33
C THR A 105 -5.69 17.69 -1.99
N ALA A 106 -5.00 16.95 -2.86
CA ALA A 106 -3.62 16.53 -2.68
C ALA A 106 -2.60 17.43 -3.41
N GLY A 107 -1.45 17.65 -2.78
CA GLY A 107 -0.34 18.45 -3.32
C GLY A 107 0.87 17.61 -3.73
N LEU A 108 1.64 18.09 -4.71
CA LEU A 108 2.91 17.47 -5.15
C LEU A 108 4.02 17.69 -4.10
N GLY A 109 3.91 16.99 -2.98
CA GLY A 109 4.93 16.92 -1.95
C GLY A 109 5.26 15.48 -1.56
N PRO A 110 6.22 15.28 -0.66
CA PRO A 110 6.62 13.94 -0.21
C PRO A 110 5.46 13.08 0.33
N GLY A 111 4.42 13.73 0.86
CA GLY A 111 3.19 13.08 1.34
C GLY A 111 2.46 12.32 0.24
N LEU A 112 2.20 12.95 -0.91
CA LEU A 112 1.52 12.32 -2.05
C LEU A 112 2.46 11.45 -2.91
N LEU A 113 3.70 11.90 -3.12
CA LEU A 113 4.64 11.20 -4.00
C LEU A 113 5.00 9.80 -3.47
N SER A 114 5.12 9.64 -2.15
CA SER A 114 5.47 8.35 -1.55
C SER A 114 4.45 7.23 -1.87
N PRO A 115 3.13 7.37 -1.61
CA PRO A 115 2.18 6.33 -1.97
C PRO A 115 2.00 6.17 -3.49
N MET A 116 2.15 7.23 -4.29
CA MET A 116 2.08 7.11 -5.75
C MET A 116 3.24 6.29 -6.31
N ILE A 117 4.47 6.54 -5.86
CA ILE A 117 5.65 5.77 -6.28
C ILE A 117 5.50 4.32 -5.84
N VAL A 118 5.20 4.08 -4.56
CA VAL A 118 5.07 2.71 -4.03
C VAL A 118 3.97 1.93 -4.74
N SER A 119 2.80 2.53 -4.98
CA SER A 119 1.69 1.84 -5.67
C SER A 119 2.03 1.53 -7.12
N THR A 120 2.62 2.48 -7.85
CA THR A 120 2.98 2.30 -9.26
C THR A 120 4.09 1.26 -9.42
N THR A 121 5.18 1.37 -8.66
CA THR A 121 6.31 0.44 -8.79
C THR A 121 5.94 -0.97 -8.34
N SER A 122 5.14 -1.10 -7.27
CA SER A 122 4.68 -2.41 -6.81
C SER A 122 3.76 -3.06 -7.83
N PHE A 123 2.80 -2.32 -8.39
CA PHE A 123 1.93 -2.85 -9.44
C PHE A 123 2.72 -3.28 -10.68
N MET A 124 3.62 -2.43 -11.18
CA MET A 124 4.41 -2.74 -12.38
C MET A 124 5.33 -3.95 -12.16
N TRP A 125 5.91 -4.09 -10.96
CA TRP A 125 6.71 -5.25 -10.61
C TRP A 125 5.86 -6.52 -10.50
N MET A 126 4.70 -6.45 -9.85
CA MET A 126 3.79 -7.60 -9.81
C MET A 126 3.30 -7.99 -11.22
N TRP A 127 3.01 -7.00 -12.06
CA TRP A 127 2.59 -7.24 -13.44
C TRP A 127 3.70 -7.92 -14.26
N SER A 128 4.95 -7.47 -14.13
CA SER A 128 6.07 -8.03 -14.90
C SER A 128 6.49 -9.44 -14.47
N GLN A 129 6.14 -9.86 -13.25
CA GLN A 129 6.43 -11.20 -12.71
C GLN A 129 5.16 -12.05 -12.50
N TYR A 130 4.08 -11.71 -13.22
CA TYR A 130 2.80 -12.39 -13.06
C TYR A 130 2.88 -13.88 -13.44
N ASP A 131 3.17 -14.19 -14.71
CA ASP A 131 3.77 -15.48 -15.08
C ASP A 131 5.10 -15.57 -14.32
N PHE A 132 5.70 -16.69 -13.95
CA PHE A 132 6.70 -16.80 -12.86
C PHE A 132 6.05 -17.05 -11.50
N TYR A 133 5.22 -16.14 -10.97
CA TYR A 133 4.59 -16.39 -9.67
C TYR A 133 3.27 -17.15 -9.77
N VAL A 134 2.43 -16.82 -10.75
CA VAL A 134 1.03 -17.26 -10.87
C VAL A 134 0.82 -18.30 -11.97
N SER A 135 1.77 -18.44 -12.91
CA SER A 135 1.66 -19.39 -14.02
C SER A 135 1.70 -20.85 -13.54
N ARG A 136 0.52 -21.50 -13.63
CA ARG A 136 0.15 -22.93 -13.56
C ARG A 136 1.15 -23.91 -12.94
#